data_AF-A0A1G3HWK7-F1
#
_entry.id   AF-A0A1G3HWK7-F1
#
_cell.length_a   1.000
_cell.length_b   1.000
_cell.length_c   1.000
_cell.angle_alpha   90.00
_cell.angle_beta   90.00
_cell.angle_gamma   90.00
#
_symmetry.space_group_name_H-M   'P 1'
#
loop_
_entity.id
_entity.type
_entity.pdbx_description
1 polymer ?
#
loop_
_entity_poly.entity_id
_entity_poly.type
_entity_poly.pdbx_seq_one_letter_code
_entity_poly.pdbx_strand_id
1 'polypeptide(L)'
;MTEQFDRFLIWIPDHFAALARIVLILILASIALRAIHRLLPRLREVIAARQSSMEDSQRVRTLSRVVRYALTVATAVVTALLILGELGVSVAPILGAAGVAGIAIGFGAQSLVKDYFTGFFLLLENQIRHGDVVEAGGKAGVDQWADSALVIRCRFRVAPLQQWNVRREYLQKLKEAFDREGIEIPYPHLKIVQSPSE
;
A
#
# COMPACT_ATOMS: atom_id res chain seq x y z
N MET A 1 47.53 -3.28 47.29
CA MET A 1 46.46 -4.24 47.65
C MET A 1 45.09 -3.55 47.73
N THR A 2 45.02 -2.28 48.13
CA THR A 2 43.79 -1.46 48.19
C THR A 2 43.21 -1.12 46.80
N GLU A 3 44.02 -0.75 45.81
CA GLU A 3 43.50 -0.40 44.47
C GLU A 3 42.82 -1.54 43.69
N GLN A 4 43.16 -2.79 43.98
CA GLN A 4 42.51 -3.95 43.36
C GLN A 4 41.14 -4.23 43.98
N PHE A 5 40.99 -3.92 45.28
CA PHE A 5 39.76 -4.10 46.04
C PHE A 5 38.75 -2.98 45.72
N ASP A 6 39.22 -1.74 45.54
CA ASP A 6 38.36 -0.61 45.12
C ASP A 6 37.82 -0.80 43.70
N ARG A 7 38.64 -1.32 42.78
CA ARG A 7 38.19 -1.68 41.42
C ARG A 7 37.16 -2.83 41.42
N PHE A 8 37.24 -3.74 42.39
CA PHE A 8 36.30 -4.85 42.56
C PHE A 8 34.97 -4.39 43.20
N LEU A 9 35.02 -3.44 44.13
CA LEU A 9 33.84 -2.84 44.78
C LEU A 9 33.03 -1.93 43.85
N ILE A 10 33.66 -1.26 42.89
CA ILE A 10 32.98 -0.44 41.87
C ILE A 10 32.37 -1.32 40.76
N TRP A 11 32.92 -2.52 40.51
CA TRP A 11 32.46 -3.44 39.47
C TRP A 11 31.09 -4.07 39.80
N ILE A 12 30.83 -4.44 41.06
CA ILE A 12 29.60 -5.15 41.46
C ILE A 12 28.30 -4.33 41.24
N PRO A 13 28.23 -3.03 41.60
CA PRO A 13 27.05 -2.20 41.36
C PRO A 13 26.77 -1.94 39.87
N ASP A 14 27.83 -1.78 39.05
CA ASP A 14 27.69 -1.46 37.63
C ASP A 14 27.13 -2.64 36.82
N HIS A 15 27.57 -3.88 37.10
CA HIS A 15 26.99 -5.06 36.46
C HIS A 15 25.56 -5.35 36.93
N PHE A 16 25.26 -5.07 38.19
CA PHE A 16 23.89 -5.18 38.71
C PHE A 16 22.96 -4.16 38.05
N ALA A 17 23.42 -2.93 37.84
CA ALA A 17 22.69 -1.90 37.12
C ALA A 17 22.46 -2.27 35.65
N ALA A 18 23.47 -2.83 34.98
CA ALA A 18 23.37 -3.30 33.60
C ALA A 18 22.35 -4.44 33.46
N LEU A 19 22.40 -5.44 34.34
CA LEU A 19 21.42 -6.53 34.38
C LEU A 19 20.00 -6.01 34.64
N ALA A 20 19.83 -5.06 35.56
CA ALA A 20 18.53 -4.44 35.83
C ALA A 20 17.97 -3.70 34.60
N ARG A 21 18.81 -3.00 33.84
CA ARG A 21 18.42 -2.33 32.59
C ARG A 21 18.05 -3.33 31.50
N ILE A 22 18.81 -4.41 31.32
CA ILE A 22 18.47 -5.48 30.37
C ILE A 22 17.12 -6.09 30.71
N VAL A 23 16.88 -6.40 32.00
CA VAL A 23 15.59 -6.90 32.48
C VAL A 23 14.47 -5.89 32.20
N LEU A 24 14.68 -4.61 32.46
CA LEU A 24 13.72 -3.55 32.14
C LEU A 24 13.42 -3.48 30.63
N ILE A 25 14.44 -3.53 29.77
CA ILE A 25 14.29 -3.55 28.31
C ILE A 25 13.45 -4.76 27.88
N LEU A 26 13.73 -5.95 28.42
CA LEU A 26 12.96 -7.16 28.11
C LEU A 26 11.51 -7.08 28.60
N ILE A 27 11.26 -6.45 29.75
CA ILE A 27 9.91 -6.20 30.26
C ILE A 27 9.16 -5.25 29.31
N LEU A 28 9.77 -4.12 28.92
CA LEU A 28 9.18 -3.16 28.00
C LEU A 28 8.91 -3.78 26.62
N ALA A 29 9.86 -4.55 26.08
CA ALA A 29 9.68 -5.28 24.84
C ALA A 29 8.53 -6.29 24.92
N SER A 30 8.45 -7.04 26.03
CA SER A 30 7.36 -7.99 26.27
C SER A 30 6.00 -7.30 26.38
N ILE A 31 5.93 -6.12 27.03
CA ILE A 31 4.71 -5.30 27.10
C ILE A 31 4.32 -4.82 25.70
N ALA A 32 5.27 -4.30 24.92
CA ALA A 32 5.03 -3.84 23.55
C ALA A 32 4.52 -4.97 22.65
N LEU A 33 5.16 -6.16 22.68
CA LEU A 33 4.70 -7.33 21.92
C LEU A 33 3.31 -7.79 22.37
N ARG A 34 3.04 -7.85 23.69
CA ARG A 34 1.70 -8.17 24.19
C ARG A 34 0.66 -7.14 23.75
N ALA A 35 0.99 -5.86 23.76
CA ALA A 35 0.11 -4.79 23.29
C ALA A 35 -0.20 -4.96 21.80
N ILE A 36 0.82 -5.22 20.96
CA ILE A 36 0.65 -5.55 19.54
C ILE A 36 -0.32 -6.74 19.37
N HIS A 37 -0.06 -7.86 20.05
CA HIS A 37 -0.89 -9.06 19.95
C HIS A 37 -2.32 -8.88 20.51
N ARG A 38 -2.53 -7.97 21.47
CA ARG A 38 -3.84 -7.67 22.06
C ARG A 38 -4.65 -6.63 21.28
N LEU A 39 -4.01 -5.60 20.73
CA LEU A 39 -4.66 -4.46 20.10
C LEU A 39 -5.03 -4.75 18.64
N LEU A 40 -4.13 -5.36 17.86
CA LEU A 40 -4.37 -5.68 16.45
C LEU A 40 -5.65 -6.50 16.18
N PRO A 41 -5.97 -7.59 16.93
CA PRO A 41 -7.21 -8.32 16.71
C PRO A 41 -8.45 -7.49 17.05
N ARG A 42 -8.39 -6.65 18.09
CA ARG A 42 -9.49 -5.75 18.47
C ARG A 42 -9.77 -4.70 17.41
N LEU A 43 -8.72 -4.07 16.87
CA LEU A 43 -8.85 -3.12 15.77
C LEU A 43 -9.45 -3.78 14.54
N ARG A 44 -9.00 -5.00 14.21
CA ARG A 44 -9.56 -5.78 13.09
C ARG A 44 -11.04 -6.09 13.28
N GLU A 45 -11.46 -6.50 14.47
CA GLU A 45 -12.88 -6.82 14.75
C GLU A 45 -13.76 -5.57 14.66
N VAL A 46 -13.31 -4.43 15.17
CA VAL A 46 -14.04 -3.15 15.08
C VAL A 46 -14.18 -2.68 13.63
N ILE A 47 -13.13 -2.84 12.82
CA ILE A 47 -13.17 -2.46 11.39
C ILE A 47 -14.03 -3.45 10.60
N ALA A 48 -13.92 -4.75 10.87
CA ALA A 48 -14.71 -5.78 10.21
C ALA A 48 -16.21 -5.67 10.55
N ALA A 49 -16.56 -5.26 11.78
CA ALA A 49 -17.95 -5.02 12.17
C ALA A 49 -18.60 -3.84 11.43
N ARG A 50 -17.81 -2.93 10.85
CA ARG A 50 -18.30 -1.80 10.04
C ARG A 50 -18.46 -2.12 8.56
N GLN A 51 -17.94 -3.24 8.07
CA GLN A 51 -17.94 -3.59 6.64
C GLN A 51 -18.75 -4.86 6.37
N SER A 52 -19.80 -4.73 5.56
CA SER A 52 -20.76 -5.80 5.23
C SER A 52 -20.32 -6.72 4.09
N SER A 53 -19.24 -6.41 3.36
CA SER A 53 -18.74 -7.21 2.23
C SER A 53 -17.72 -8.28 2.65
N MET A 54 -17.86 -9.48 2.10
CA MET A 54 -16.92 -10.59 2.32
C MET A 54 -15.50 -10.30 1.80
N GLU A 55 -15.36 -9.43 0.79
CA GLU A 55 -14.05 -9.05 0.23
C GLU A 55 -13.25 -8.12 1.16
N ASP A 56 -13.92 -7.17 1.81
CA ASP A 56 -13.28 -6.22 2.72
C ASP A 56 -12.67 -6.93 3.93
N SER A 57 -13.35 -7.98 4.40
CA SER A 57 -12.86 -8.85 5.47
C SER A 57 -11.55 -9.55 5.11
N GLN A 58 -11.32 -9.87 3.83
CA GLN A 58 -10.06 -10.48 3.37
C GLN A 58 -8.92 -9.46 3.29
N ARG A 59 -9.20 -8.24 2.84
CA ARG A 59 -8.21 -7.13 2.79
C ARG A 59 -7.73 -6.73 4.19
N VAL A 60 -8.64 -6.65 5.15
CA VAL A 60 -8.27 -6.33 6.55
C VAL A 60 -7.45 -7.48 7.18
N ARG A 61 -7.74 -8.74 6.80
CA ARG A 61 -6.97 -9.91 7.26
C ARG A 61 -5.53 -9.89 6.75
N THR A 62 -5.30 -9.53 5.51
CA THR A 62 -3.93 -9.45 4.95
C THR A 62 -3.17 -8.25 5.51
N LEU A 63 -3.81 -7.08 5.61
CA LEU A 63 -3.19 -5.88 6.16
C LEU A 63 -2.77 -6.04 7.62
N SER A 64 -3.67 -6.57 8.47
CA SER A 64 -3.35 -6.83 9.89
C SER A 64 -2.19 -7.82 10.07
N ARG A 65 -2.04 -8.78 9.15
CA ARG A 65 -0.90 -9.71 9.15
C ARG A 65 0.41 -8.98 8.86
N VAL A 66 0.44 -8.14 7.83
CA VAL A 66 1.63 -7.38 7.42
C VAL A 66 2.04 -6.37 8.51
N VAL A 67 1.08 -5.60 9.03
CA VAL A 67 1.34 -4.61 10.08
C VAL A 67 1.86 -5.27 11.35
N ARG A 68 1.27 -6.39 11.78
CA ARG A 68 1.75 -7.15 12.94
C ARG A 68 3.19 -7.64 12.76
N TYR A 69 3.50 -8.19 11.58
CA TYR A 69 4.84 -8.65 11.27
C TYR A 69 5.85 -7.49 11.32
N ALA A 70 5.54 -6.38 10.66
CA ALA A 70 6.39 -5.19 10.65
C ALA A 70 6.67 -4.63 12.05
N LEU A 71 5.63 -4.48 12.90
CA LEU A 71 5.78 -4.00 14.28
C LEU A 71 6.58 -4.97 15.16
N THR A 72 6.43 -6.27 14.96
CA THR A 72 7.18 -7.30 15.69
C THR A 72 8.66 -7.24 15.31
N VAL A 73 8.97 -7.17 14.02
CA VAL A 73 10.35 -7.04 13.52
C VAL A 73 10.99 -5.74 14.01
N ALA A 74 10.29 -4.60 13.90
CA ALA A 74 10.80 -3.32 14.38
C ALA A 74 11.12 -3.35 15.87
N THR A 75 10.20 -3.90 16.69
CA THR A 75 10.40 -4.04 18.14
C THR A 75 11.58 -4.97 18.46
N ALA A 76 11.71 -6.09 17.75
CA ALA A 76 12.82 -7.02 17.92
C ALA A 76 14.17 -6.37 17.57
N VAL A 77 14.25 -5.61 16.47
CA VAL A 77 15.46 -4.88 16.08
C VAL A 77 15.85 -3.86 17.13
N VAL A 78 14.92 -2.99 17.57
CA VAL A 78 15.19 -2.00 18.62
C VAL A 78 15.63 -2.67 19.92
N THR A 79 14.95 -3.72 20.35
CA THR A 79 15.28 -4.47 21.57
C THR A 79 16.69 -5.06 21.48
N ALA A 80 17.04 -5.68 20.35
CA ALA A 80 18.36 -6.26 20.12
C ALA A 80 19.46 -5.18 20.16
N LEU A 81 19.23 -4.02 19.53
CA LEU A 81 20.18 -2.89 19.55
C LEU A 81 20.39 -2.35 20.96
N LEU A 82 19.32 -2.20 21.75
CA LEU A 82 19.42 -1.72 23.13
C LEU A 82 20.17 -2.71 24.03
N ILE A 83 19.93 -4.02 23.87
CA ILE A 83 20.68 -5.05 24.61
C ILE A 83 22.16 -5.02 24.22
N LEU A 84 22.48 -4.90 22.93
CA LEU A 84 23.88 -4.83 22.46
C LEU A 84 24.61 -3.63 23.06
N GLY A 85 23.93 -2.49 23.17
CA GLY A 85 24.47 -1.29 23.81
C GLY A 85 24.83 -1.50 25.28
N GLU A 86 24.01 -2.23 26.04
CA GLU A 86 24.30 -2.53 27.45
C GLU A 86 25.43 -3.57 27.61
N LEU A 87 25.61 -4.45 26.63
CA LEU A 87 26.75 -5.38 26.57
C LEU A 87 28.08 -4.70 26.18
N GLY A 88 28.08 -3.37 25.99
CA GLY A 88 29.25 -2.59 25.61
C GLY A 88 29.61 -2.66 24.13
N VAL A 89 28.75 -3.24 23.28
CA VAL A 89 28.94 -3.24 21.83
C VAL A 89 28.48 -1.90 21.26
N SER A 90 29.32 -1.27 20.43
CA SER A 90 28.94 -0.02 19.77
C SER A 90 27.74 -0.23 18.85
N VAL A 91 26.65 0.47 19.15
CA VAL A 91 25.42 0.42 18.36
C VAL A 91 25.53 1.29 17.10
N ALA A 92 26.50 2.22 17.04
CA ALA A 92 26.62 3.21 15.97
C ALA A 92 26.76 2.60 14.56
N PRO A 93 27.59 1.57 14.30
CA PRO A 93 27.68 0.95 12.98
C PRO A 93 26.37 0.27 12.55
N ILE A 94 25.69 -0.41 13.47
CA ILE A 94 24.45 -1.13 13.19
C ILE A 94 23.31 -0.13 12.97
N LEU A 95 23.27 0.95 13.76
CA LEU A 95 22.31 2.03 13.60
C LEU A 95 22.52 2.75 12.27
N GLY A 96 23.78 2.96 11.86
CA GLY A 96 24.12 3.49 10.53
C GLY A 96 23.59 2.61 9.40
N ALA A 97 23.84 1.29 9.47
CA ALA A 97 23.35 0.32 8.49
C ALA A 97 21.80 0.26 8.46
N ALA A 98 21.16 0.23 9.64
CA ALA A 98 19.70 0.25 9.77
C ALA A 98 19.10 1.56 9.21
N GLY A 99 19.80 2.69 9.38
CA GLY A 99 19.43 3.97 8.79
C GLY A 99 19.43 3.94 7.26
N VAL A 100 20.50 3.42 6.64
CA VAL A 100 20.57 3.27 5.18
C VAL A 100 19.49 2.32 4.65
N ALA A 101 19.25 1.19 5.33
CA ALA A 101 18.17 0.28 4.98
C ALA A 101 16.78 0.94 5.12
N GLY A 102 16.57 1.74 6.17
CA GLY A 102 15.36 2.51 6.37
C GLY A 102 15.12 3.55 5.27
N ILE A 103 16.17 4.22 4.80
CA ILE A 103 16.10 5.14 3.65
C ILE A 103 15.68 4.39 2.39
N ALA A 104 16.27 3.22 2.11
CA ALA A 104 15.91 2.41 0.95
C ALA A 104 14.42 1.98 0.98
N ILE A 105 13.92 1.56 2.15
CA ILE A 105 12.49 1.24 2.35
C ILE A 105 11.63 2.50 2.16
N GLY A 106 12.08 3.66 2.67
CA GLY A 106 11.41 4.94 2.50
C GLY A 106 11.29 5.36 1.03
N PHE A 107 12.35 5.18 0.23
CA PHE A 107 12.29 5.40 -1.21
C PHE A 107 11.33 4.45 -1.91
N GLY A 108 11.27 3.17 -1.50
CA GLY A 108 10.30 2.22 -2.02
C GLY A 108 8.84 2.59 -1.72
N ALA A 109 8.59 3.28 -0.60
CA ALA A 109 7.27 3.74 -0.18
C ALA A 109 6.94 5.19 -0.61
N GLN A 110 7.84 5.89 -1.30
CA GLN A 110 7.72 7.32 -1.58
C GLN A 110 6.45 7.68 -2.37
N SER A 111 6.06 6.84 -3.35
CA SER A 111 4.83 7.05 -4.12
C SER A 111 3.59 7.02 -3.24
N LEU A 112 3.51 6.06 -2.30
CA LEU A 112 2.37 5.95 -1.37
C LEU A 112 2.23 7.19 -0.50
N VAL A 113 3.34 7.72 0.00
CA VAL A 113 3.35 8.93 0.82
C VAL A 113 2.89 10.13 -0.02
N LYS A 114 3.40 10.26 -1.24
CA LYS A 114 2.99 11.31 -2.18
C LYS A 114 1.48 11.23 -2.45
N ASP A 115 0.96 10.05 -2.76
CA ASP A 115 -0.44 9.82 -3.08
C ASP A 115 -1.35 10.15 -1.88
N TYR A 116 -0.93 9.80 -0.66
CA TYR A 116 -1.65 10.16 0.56
C TYR A 116 -1.77 11.68 0.75
N PHE A 117 -0.66 12.41 0.62
CA PHE A 117 -0.69 13.87 0.74
C PHE A 117 -1.46 14.53 -0.38
N THR A 118 -1.30 14.07 -1.63
CA THR A 118 -2.10 14.56 -2.76
C THR A 118 -3.59 14.35 -2.50
N GLY A 119 -3.99 13.16 -2.04
CA GLY A 119 -5.39 12.90 -1.66
C GLY A 119 -5.88 13.79 -0.53
N PHE A 120 -5.09 13.97 0.52
CA PHE A 120 -5.42 14.84 1.65
C PHE A 120 -5.61 16.31 1.24
N PHE A 121 -4.70 16.85 0.42
CA PHE A 121 -4.80 18.22 -0.08
C PHE A 121 -5.98 18.41 -1.02
N LEU A 122 -6.29 17.44 -1.88
CA LEU A 122 -7.48 17.49 -2.72
C LEU A 122 -8.77 17.67 -1.88
N LEU A 123 -8.85 16.98 -0.74
CA LEU A 123 -9.97 17.08 0.18
C LEU A 123 -9.97 18.42 0.94
N LEU A 124 -8.83 18.85 1.48
CA LEU A 124 -8.73 20.11 2.22
C LEU A 124 -9.01 21.34 1.34
N GLU A 125 -8.49 21.35 0.13
CA GLU A 125 -8.66 22.45 -0.81
C GLU A 125 -10.02 22.39 -1.53
N ASN A 126 -10.80 21.32 -1.32
CA ASN A 126 -12.06 21.06 -2.00
C ASN A 126 -11.93 21.21 -3.54
N GLN A 127 -10.81 20.72 -4.08
CA GLN A 127 -10.46 20.78 -5.51
C GLN A 127 -11.40 19.94 -6.38
N ILE A 128 -12.14 19.01 -5.76
CA ILE A 128 -13.14 18.16 -6.42
C ILE A 128 -14.42 18.19 -5.58
N ARG A 129 -15.47 18.82 -6.12
CA ARG A 129 -16.78 18.91 -5.49
C ARG A 129 -17.73 17.85 -6.04
N HIS A 130 -18.78 17.54 -5.27
CA HIS A 130 -19.89 16.72 -5.78
C HIS A 130 -20.52 17.42 -7.00
N GLY A 131 -20.38 16.81 -8.18
CA GLY A 131 -20.87 17.33 -9.46
C GLY A 131 -19.76 17.64 -10.49
N ASP A 132 -18.50 17.68 -10.07
CA ASP A 132 -17.39 18.00 -10.96
C ASP A 132 -17.05 16.81 -11.88
N VAL A 133 -17.02 17.06 -13.19
CA VAL A 133 -16.48 16.09 -14.16
C VAL A 133 -14.97 16.20 -14.09
N VAL A 134 -14.31 15.33 -13.33
CA VAL A 134 -12.84 15.26 -13.22
C VAL A 134 -12.27 14.15 -14.09
N GLU A 135 -11.23 14.46 -14.86
CA GLU A 135 -10.55 13.49 -15.73
C GLU A 135 -9.29 12.97 -15.05
N ALA A 136 -9.33 11.71 -14.63
CA ALA A 136 -8.17 10.99 -14.11
C ALA A 136 -7.55 10.13 -15.22
N GLY A 137 -6.64 10.75 -15.97
CA GLY A 137 -5.71 10.06 -16.86
C GLY A 137 -6.28 9.53 -18.17
N GLY A 138 -7.03 10.35 -18.94
CA GLY A 138 -7.58 10.09 -20.28
C GLY A 138 -7.05 8.84 -21.00
N LYS A 139 -7.74 7.70 -20.83
CA LYS A 139 -7.39 6.43 -21.47
C LYS A 139 -8.38 6.10 -22.58
N ALA A 140 -7.86 5.89 -23.77
CA ALA A 140 -8.51 5.15 -24.84
C ALA A 140 -7.91 3.74 -24.88
N GLY A 141 -8.73 2.70 -25.01
CA GLY A 141 -8.23 1.33 -25.06
C GLY A 141 -9.28 0.30 -25.47
N VAL A 142 -8.84 -0.92 -25.72
CA VAL A 142 -9.71 -2.07 -25.96
C VAL A 142 -10.40 -2.43 -24.65
N ASP A 143 -11.73 -2.42 -24.67
CA ASP A 143 -12.61 -2.74 -23.55
C ASP A 143 -12.94 -4.24 -23.53
N GLN A 144 -13.26 -4.81 -24.70
CA GLN A 144 -13.63 -6.22 -24.83
C GLN A 144 -13.36 -6.79 -26.23
N TRP A 145 -12.99 -8.07 -26.30
CA TRP A 145 -13.03 -8.90 -27.50
C TRP A 145 -14.40 -9.60 -27.55
N ALA A 146 -15.31 -9.14 -28.39
CA ALA A 146 -16.65 -9.70 -28.55
C ALA A 146 -16.69 -10.77 -29.66
N ASP A 147 -17.77 -11.55 -29.72
CA ASP A 147 -17.92 -12.72 -30.61
C ASP A 147 -17.65 -12.43 -32.09
N SER A 148 -17.84 -11.19 -32.54
CA SER A 148 -17.53 -10.76 -33.92
C SER A 148 -16.97 -9.35 -34.01
N ALA A 149 -16.58 -8.72 -32.89
CA ALA A 149 -16.15 -7.31 -32.89
C ALA A 149 -15.13 -6.99 -31.79
N LEU A 150 -14.32 -5.97 -32.01
CA LEU A 150 -13.47 -5.37 -30.97
C LEU A 150 -14.18 -4.14 -30.40
N VAL A 151 -14.45 -4.13 -29.10
CA VAL A 151 -15.06 -2.98 -28.42
C VAL A 151 -13.95 -2.07 -27.92
N ILE A 152 -13.83 -0.88 -28.50
CA ILE A 152 -12.89 0.16 -28.06
C ILE A 152 -13.66 1.21 -27.25
N ARG A 153 -13.17 1.54 -26.05
CA ARG A 153 -13.75 2.59 -25.21
C ARG A 153 -12.78 3.76 -25.10
N CYS A 154 -13.32 4.96 -25.31
CA CYS A 154 -12.61 6.20 -25.07
C CYS A 154 -13.44 7.11 -24.15
N ARG A 155 -12.76 7.97 -23.38
CA ARG A 155 -13.36 8.99 -22.54
C ARG A 155 -12.76 10.35 -22.88
N PHE A 156 -13.61 11.36 -22.98
CA PHE A 156 -13.22 12.74 -23.25
C PHE A 156 -13.96 13.67 -22.30
N ARG A 157 -13.33 14.78 -21.90
CA ARG A 157 -13.97 15.84 -21.13
C ARG A 157 -14.63 16.85 -22.07
N VAL A 158 -15.84 17.27 -21.71
CA VAL A 158 -16.65 18.20 -22.51
C VAL A 158 -17.33 19.19 -21.59
N ALA A 159 -17.63 20.39 -22.10
CA ALA A 159 -18.37 21.38 -21.35
C ALA A 159 -19.75 20.82 -20.91
N PRO A 160 -20.27 21.19 -19.72
CA PRO A 160 -21.59 20.77 -19.28
C PRO A 160 -22.64 21.07 -20.35
N LEU A 161 -23.60 20.14 -20.53
CA LEU A 161 -24.66 20.19 -21.54
C LEU A 161 -24.20 19.99 -23.00
N GLN A 162 -22.90 19.94 -23.29
CA GLN A 162 -22.38 19.68 -24.65
C GLN A 162 -22.12 18.20 -24.92
N GLN A 163 -22.35 17.30 -23.96
CA GLN A 163 -22.03 15.87 -24.10
C GLN A 163 -22.67 15.21 -25.33
N TRP A 164 -23.88 15.60 -25.68
CA TRP A 164 -24.58 15.04 -26.83
C TRP A 164 -24.03 15.57 -28.15
N ASN A 165 -23.67 16.86 -28.21
CA ASN A 165 -23.11 17.49 -29.40
C ASN A 165 -21.72 16.94 -29.70
N VAL A 166 -20.83 16.91 -28.71
CA VAL A 166 -19.46 16.39 -28.88
C VAL A 166 -19.48 14.89 -29.21
N ARG A 167 -20.33 14.09 -28.55
CA ARG A 167 -20.49 12.67 -28.91
C ARG A 167 -20.91 12.50 -30.37
N ARG A 168 -21.87 13.29 -30.83
CA ARG A 168 -22.36 13.22 -32.21
C ARG A 168 -21.26 13.57 -33.21
N GLU A 169 -20.55 14.68 -32.98
CA GLU A 169 -19.47 15.13 -33.85
C GLU A 169 -18.31 14.13 -33.89
N TYR A 170 -17.94 13.58 -32.73
CA TYR A 170 -16.91 12.55 -32.65
C TYR A 170 -17.31 11.27 -33.41
N LEU A 171 -18.54 10.76 -33.20
CA LEU A 171 -19.01 9.57 -33.90
C LEU A 171 -19.08 9.78 -35.42
N GLN A 172 -19.46 10.99 -35.85
CA GLN A 172 -19.46 11.34 -37.27
C GLN A 172 -18.04 11.31 -37.86
N LYS A 173 -17.08 12.02 -37.23
CA LYS A 173 -15.68 12.02 -37.66
C LYS A 173 -15.06 10.62 -37.66
N LEU A 174 -15.43 9.80 -36.67
CA LEU A 174 -14.97 8.42 -36.58
C LEU A 174 -15.51 7.56 -37.73
N LYS A 175 -16.79 7.70 -38.09
CA LYS A 175 -17.39 7.02 -39.24
C LYS A 175 -16.71 7.43 -40.54
N GLU A 176 -16.50 8.72 -40.75
CA GLU A 176 -15.81 9.25 -41.94
C GLU A 176 -14.36 8.74 -42.05
N ALA A 177 -13.66 8.62 -40.91
CA ALA A 177 -12.33 8.04 -40.87
C ALA A 177 -12.35 6.54 -41.19
N PHE A 178 -13.30 5.78 -40.62
CA PHE A 178 -13.45 4.35 -40.89
C PHE A 178 -13.73 4.08 -42.38
N ASP A 179 -14.60 4.88 -42.99
CA ASP A 179 -14.93 4.76 -44.41
C ASP A 179 -13.72 5.05 -45.30
N ARG A 180 -12.89 6.04 -44.93
CA ARG A 180 -11.67 6.40 -45.69
C ARG A 180 -10.59 5.32 -45.62
N GLU A 181 -10.43 4.71 -44.46
CA GLU A 181 -9.44 3.65 -44.23
C GLU A 181 -9.95 2.26 -44.64
N GLY A 182 -11.19 2.15 -45.14
CA GLY A 182 -11.80 0.88 -45.55
C GLY A 182 -12.10 -0.07 -44.38
N ILE A 183 -12.30 0.47 -43.19
CA ILE A 183 -12.61 -0.31 -41.98
C ILE A 183 -14.12 -0.55 -41.92
N GLU A 184 -14.54 -1.78 -42.25
CA GLU A 184 -15.96 -2.16 -42.18
C GLU A 184 -16.43 -2.38 -40.74
N ILE A 185 -17.67 -1.96 -40.46
CA ILE A 185 -18.31 -2.20 -39.17
C ILE A 185 -18.73 -3.68 -39.14
N PRO A 186 -18.25 -4.46 -38.15
CA PRO A 186 -18.54 -5.88 -38.09
C PRO A 186 -20.02 -6.17 -37.78
N TYR A 187 -20.56 -7.19 -38.43
CA TYR A 187 -21.85 -7.78 -38.13
C TYR A 187 -21.67 -9.13 -37.41
N PRO A 188 -22.66 -9.60 -36.64
CA PRO A 188 -22.60 -10.92 -36.02
C PRO A 188 -22.46 -12.02 -37.08
N HIS A 189 -21.41 -12.83 -37.00
CA HIS A 189 -21.19 -13.95 -37.91
C HIS A 189 -21.64 -15.27 -37.27
N LEU A 190 -22.45 -16.06 -37.98
CA LEU A 190 -22.79 -17.43 -37.61
C LEU A 190 -22.09 -18.41 -38.55
N LYS A 191 -21.16 -19.21 -38.03
CA LYS A 191 -20.52 -20.29 -38.80
C LYS A 191 -21.35 -21.57 -38.67
N ILE A 192 -22.12 -21.91 -39.70
CA ILE A 192 -22.86 -23.17 -39.75
C ILE A 192 -21.90 -24.26 -40.26
N VAL A 193 -21.54 -25.19 -39.39
CA VAL A 193 -20.76 -26.38 -39.77
C VAL A 193 -21.76 -27.50 -40.06
N GLN A 194 -21.96 -27.82 -41.33
CA GLN A 194 -22.74 -29.00 -41.71
C GLN A 194 -21.84 -30.23 -41.56
N SER A 195 -22.29 -31.21 -40.77
CA SER A 195 -21.65 -32.53 -40.72
C SER A 195 -21.82 -33.20 -42.08
N PRO A 196 -20.79 -33.88 -42.63
CA PRO A 196 -20.97 -34.68 -43.84
C PRO A 196 -22.11 -35.68 -43.61
N SER A 197 -23.06 -35.74 -44.53
CA SER A 197 -23.98 -36.88 -44.59
C SER A 197 -23.16 -38.08 -45.05
N GLU A 198 -23.27 -39.20 -44.32
CA GLU A 198 -22.75 -40.51 -44.73
C GLU A 198 -23.30 -40.93 -46.11
#